data_AF-A0AAJ2UDM7-F1
#
_entry.id   AF-A0AAJ2UDM7-F1
#
_cell.length_a   1.000
_cell.length_b   1.000
_cell.length_c   1.000
_cell.angle_alpha   90.00
_cell.angle_beta   90.00
_cell.angle_gamma   90.00
#
_symmetry.space_group_name_H-M   'P 1'
#
loop_
_entity.id
_entity.type
_entity.pdbx_description
1 polymer ?
#
loop_
_entity_poly.entity_id
_entity_poly.type
_entity_poly.pdbx_seq_one_letter_code
_entity_poly.pdbx_strand_id
1 'polypeptide(L)'
;MKNKQTRPKAFDYFQNQNGSKKNSFKNFKSIFKFLKIFFYTIIFGISLTGCIQSLVVKTSHNVGEALEFYNSKEEITPNYTIFKKSENENAPGIELATKNNNFLISADSKKVNQESVLNLLRQQIGDKNSDFGEFNSLLLFQNNENEFEYLKGDKTNEFIFFSSAQKSYEQKTVWTEIKLPSPKYFSEKADKNYFESLSNAKSLPINNFNFQNSTNETANISEKIDQFFFKIDDKLPPVNRSYATFGRDILQVLYNKLISLPEFSDNKLEKAIQEFESKAGKEISPETEKIISGYAESIKKIIFPINFSRIDIQNKTYNWNNNDENFARKIAFQNEIPLFPIVSWLESWKLGPFYSMFVYPISKIITWVTSSQSLSAWSGWITILAILTVVVITKLISFSFRFKTIFGQNKQNELQLKKAKIDAKYENYKKNKVMQQRHRQEVADLYKKNNFSPFAPFSQILVTMPIFIAVWRALQGIPSFKVTYFLGLELAATSYQKLFDGNWIYLPIIIITVLVQALQQIIPKILNKNKTKRIINAQENETYKKQVKTQRIMSIIFVFFGIIFQASLQIYWIIGGIWEIMQALSVHYFQKSKVYREKFQPWMRRKKWI
;
A
#
# COMPACT_ATOMS: atom_id res chain seq x y z
N MET A 1 11.22 -61.62 -66.44
CA MET A 1 12.07 -61.65 -65.22
C MET A 1 13.04 -60.46 -65.24
N LYS A 2 12.97 -59.54 -64.28
CA LYS A 2 14.09 -59.03 -63.45
C LYS A 2 13.70 -57.74 -62.69
N ASN A 3 13.53 -57.93 -61.39
CA ASN A 3 13.61 -57.03 -60.24
C ASN A 3 13.78 -55.51 -60.47
N LYS A 4 12.74 -54.74 -60.10
CA LYS A 4 12.89 -53.37 -59.60
C LYS A 4 13.20 -53.42 -58.10
N GLN A 5 14.45 -53.17 -57.72
CA GLN A 5 14.80 -52.88 -56.33
C GLN A 5 14.29 -51.48 -55.95
N THR A 6 13.53 -51.41 -54.87
CA THR A 6 13.03 -50.20 -54.22
C THR A 6 14.16 -49.50 -53.48
N ARG A 7 14.47 -48.26 -53.89
CA ARG A 7 15.43 -47.39 -53.17
C ARG A 7 14.77 -46.84 -51.89
N PRO A 8 15.43 -46.85 -50.72
CA PRO A 8 14.85 -46.34 -49.47
C PRO A 8 14.73 -44.81 -49.48
N LYS A 9 13.59 -44.29 -49.01
CA LYS A 9 13.25 -42.85 -48.88
C LYS A 9 14.14 -42.03 -47.92
N ALA A 10 15.22 -42.60 -47.40
CA ALA A 10 16.11 -41.97 -46.43
C ALA A 10 17.10 -40.97 -47.07
N PHE A 11 17.21 -40.93 -48.41
CA PHE A 11 18.20 -40.10 -49.12
C PHE A 11 17.65 -38.83 -49.77
N ASP A 12 16.34 -38.55 -49.67
CA ASP A 12 15.73 -37.33 -50.22
C ASP A 12 15.97 -36.07 -49.35
N TYR A 13 16.73 -36.19 -48.26
CA TYR A 13 17.03 -35.07 -47.35
C TYR A 13 17.96 -34.01 -47.98
N PHE A 14 18.69 -34.34 -49.06
CA PHE A 14 19.73 -33.46 -49.63
C PHE A 14 19.43 -32.91 -51.04
N GLN A 15 18.24 -33.12 -51.61
CA GLN A 15 17.91 -32.47 -52.88
C GLN A 15 17.37 -31.05 -52.66
N ASN A 16 18.28 -30.10 -52.89
CA ASN A 16 18.02 -28.69 -52.96
C ASN A 16 17.13 -28.39 -54.20
N GLN A 17 15.82 -28.28 -54.01
CA GLN A 17 14.92 -27.79 -55.07
C GLN A 17 14.93 -26.26 -55.10
N ASN A 18 15.79 -25.72 -55.96
CA ASN A 18 15.63 -24.38 -56.51
C ASN A 18 14.43 -24.38 -57.47
N GLY A 19 13.36 -23.69 -57.07
CA GLY A 19 12.18 -23.40 -57.87
C GLY A 19 11.56 -22.08 -57.43
N SER A 20 11.96 -21.00 -58.09
CA SER A 20 11.49 -19.63 -57.84
C SER A 20 10.04 -19.43 -58.31
N LYS A 21 9.16 -19.05 -57.37
CA LYS A 21 8.15 -17.96 -57.48
C LYS A 21 7.09 -18.06 -56.36
N LYS A 22 7.40 -17.48 -55.18
CA LYS A 22 6.47 -16.88 -54.18
C LYS A 22 7.24 -16.47 -52.90
N ASN A 23 8.17 -15.52 -53.00
CA ASN A 23 9.04 -15.15 -51.86
C ASN A 23 8.77 -13.79 -51.18
N SER A 24 7.91 -12.90 -51.68
CA SER A 24 7.63 -11.63 -50.99
C SER A 24 6.73 -11.80 -49.75
N PHE A 25 5.72 -12.67 -49.81
CA PHE A 25 4.81 -12.93 -48.67
C PHE A 25 5.41 -13.78 -47.53
N LYS A 26 6.48 -14.54 -47.82
CA LYS A 26 7.16 -15.38 -46.80
C LYS A 26 8.04 -14.51 -45.90
N ASN A 27 8.70 -13.51 -46.47
CA ASN A 27 9.49 -12.52 -45.73
C ASN A 27 8.58 -11.61 -44.89
N PHE A 28 7.45 -11.13 -45.41
CA PHE A 28 6.50 -10.32 -44.63
C PHE A 28 5.91 -11.08 -43.43
N LYS A 29 5.50 -12.34 -43.61
CA LYS A 29 5.05 -13.19 -42.49
C LYS A 29 6.17 -13.51 -41.50
N SER A 30 7.41 -13.61 -41.95
CA SER A 30 8.58 -13.81 -41.08
C SER A 30 8.87 -12.57 -40.26
N ILE A 31 8.86 -11.39 -40.89
CA ILE A 31 9.00 -10.07 -40.25
C ILE A 31 7.88 -9.87 -39.22
N PHE A 32 6.63 -10.15 -39.57
CA PHE A 32 5.51 -10.02 -38.62
C PHE A 32 5.61 -11.02 -37.44
N LYS A 33 6.11 -12.23 -37.68
CA LYS A 33 6.42 -13.18 -36.61
C LYS A 33 7.55 -12.68 -35.72
N PHE A 34 8.62 -12.14 -36.30
CA PHE A 34 9.74 -11.57 -35.58
C PHE A 34 9.29 -10.38 -34.73
N LEU A 35 8.58 -9.41 -35.32
CA LEU A 35 7.99 -8.27 -34.61
C LEU A 35 7.08 -8.72 -33.48
N LYS A 36 6.25 -9.75 -33.70
CA LYS A 36 5.39 -10.32 -32.66
C LYS A 36 6.19 -10.94 -31.52
N ILE A 37 7.23 -11.70 -31.82
CA ILE A 37 8.12 -12.29 -30.79
C ILE A 37 8.84 -11.18 -30.04
N PHE A 38 9.45 -10.23 -30.75
CA PHE A 38 10.14 -9.07 -30.20
C PHE A 38 9.25 -8.28 -29.25
N PHE A 39 8.02 -7.95 -29.67
CA PHE A 39 7.08 -7.20 -28.83
C PHE A 39 6.65 -7.99 -27.59
N TYR A 40 6.42 -9.30 -27.70
CA TYR A 40 6.15 -10.13 -26.53
C TYR A 40 7.35 -10.22 -25.59
N THR A 41 8.57 -10.32 -26.12
CA THR A 41 9.79 -10.36 -25.31
C THR A 41 10.01 -9.03 -24.59
N ILE A 42 9.74 -7.89 -25.23
CA ILE A 42 9.78 -6.57 -24.60
C ILE A 42 8.72 -6.45 -23.50
N ILE A 43 7.46 -6.75 -23.80
CA ILE A 43 6.38 -6.70 -22.81
C ILE A 43 6.69 -7.60 -21.62
N PHE A 44 7.25 -8.79 -21.88
CA PHE A 44 7.69 -9.70 -20.84
C PHE A 44 8.84 -9.12 -20.01
N GLY A 45 9.84 -8.51 -20.65
CA GLY A 45 10.95 -7.86 -19.94
C GLY A 45 10.45 -6.74 -19.04
N ILE A 46 9.63 -5.83 -19.58
CA ILE A 46 9.01 -4.72 -18.84
C ILE A 46 8.17 -5.24 -17.67
N SER A 47 7.40 -6.30 -17.89
CA SER A 47 6.54 -6.84 -16.84
C SER A 47 7.34 -7.51 -15.71
N LEU A 48 8.41 -8.24 -16.03
CA LEU A 48 9.29 -8.84 -15.04
C LEU A 48 10.04 -7.78 -14.22
N THR A 49 10.61 -6.76 -14.89
CA THR A 49 11.26 -5.63 -14.19
C THR A 49 10.25 -4.88 -13.34
N GLY A 50 9.04 -4.70 -13.87
CA GLY A 50 7.92 -4.09 -13.17
C GLY A 50 7.53 -4.83 -11.88
N CYS A 51 7.50 -6.16 -11.92
CA CYS A 51 7.18 -6.97 -10.75
C CYS A 51 8.19 -6.76 -9.61
N ILE A 52 9.49 -6.73 -9.95
CA ILE A 52 10.57 -6.49 -8.98
C ILE A 52 10.52 -5.04 -8.48
N GLN A 53 10.36 -4.08 -9.38
CA GLN A 53 10.26 -2.67 -9.05
C GLN A 53 9.08 -2.39 -8.11
N SER A 54 7.94 -3.04 -8.33
CA SER A 54 6.76 -2.97 -7.49
C SER A 54 6.93 -3.63 -6.11
N LEU A 55 8.09 -4.21 -5.77
CA LEU A 55 8.44 -4.56 -4.40
C LEU A 55 9.28 -3.47 -3.70
N VAL A 56 9.91 -2.57 -4.47
CA VAL A 56 10.83 -1.54 -3.94
C VAL A 56 10.17 -0.16 -3.83
N VAL A 57 9.24 0.17 -4.72
CA VAL A 57 8.56 1.48 -4.69
C VAL A 57 7.75 1.60 -3.39
N LYS A 58 8.08 2.56 -2.54
CA LYS A 58 7.39 2.77 -1.26
C LYS A 58 5.91 3.09 -1.49
N THR A 59 5.05 2.59 -0.60
CA THR A 59 3.63 2.91 -0.53
C THR A 59 3.26 3.24 0.92
N SER A 60 2.17 3.98 1.11
CA SER A 60 1.63 4.32 2.42
C SER A 60 0.11 4.17 2.41
N HIS A 61 -0.46 3.83 3.56
CA HIS A 61 -1.91 3.85 3.79
C HIS A 61 -2.42 5.28 4.00
N ASN A 62 -1.52 6.21 4.30
CA ASN A 62 -1.85 7.61 4.52
C ASN A 62 -1.88 8.38 3.21
N VAL A 63 -2.81 9.32 3.15
CA VAL A 63 -2.94 10.27 2.04
C VAL A 63 -1.89 11.36 2.18
N GLY A 64 -1.31 11.79 1.05
CA GLY A 64 -0.21 12.76 1.05
C GLY A 64 1.14 12.11 1.39
N GLU A 65 1.24 10.78 1.27
CA GLU A 65 2.47 10.03 1.51
C GLU A 65 2.74 9.00 0.41
N ALA A 66 4.03 8.84 0.09
CA ALA A 66 4.53 7.90 -0.91
C ALA A 66 3.89 8.08 -2.29
N LEU A 67 3.85 7.04 -3.13
CA LEU A 67 3.30 7.13 -4.48
C LEU A 67 1.79 7.38 -4.49
N GLU A 68 1.35 8.43 -5.19
CA GLU A 68 -0.07 8.69 -5.43
C GLU A 68 -0.38 9.10 -6.87
N PHE A 69 -1.61 8.81 -7.33
CA PHE A 69 -2.13 9.14 -8.66
C PHE A 69 -3.30 10.11 -8.56
N TYR A 70 -3.22 11.20 -9.31
CA TYR A 70 -4.18 12.30 -9.31
C TYR A 70 -4.74 12.57 -10.71
N ASN A 71 -5.92 13.17 -10.83
CA ASN A 71 -6.43 13.60 -12.14
C ASN A 71 -5.77 14.90 -12.59
N SER A 72 -5.56 15.82 -11.65
CA SER A 72 -4.98 17.13 -11.90
C SER A 72 -4.05 17.56 -10.76
N LYS A 73 -3.23 18.59 -10.98
CA LYS A 73 -2.32 19.11 -9.93
C LYS A 73 -3.07 19.81 -8.80
N GLU A 74 -4.24 20.34 -9.11
CA GLU A 74 -5.10 21.07 -8.18
C GLU A 74 -5.67 20.16 -7.08
N GLU A 75 -5.86 18.87 -7.38
CA GLU A 75 -6.32 17.85 -6.44
C GLU A 75 -5.23 17.36 -5.47
N ILE A 76 -3.96 17.65 -5.74
CA ILE A 76 -2.86 17.25 -4.84
C ILE A 76 -3.03 17.99 -3.52
N THR A 77 -3.02 17.25 -2.41
CA THR A 77 -3.13 17.83 -1.07
C THR A 77 -1.87 17.65 -0.25
N PRO A 78 -1.65 18.49 0.76
CA PRO A 78 -0.63 18.23 1.76
C PRO A 78 -0.98 17.00 2.63
N ASN A 79 0.01 16.53 3.38
CA ASN A 79 -0.21 15.65 4.50
C ASN A 79 -0.82 16.42 5.68
N TYR A 80 -1.58 15.72 6.51
CA TYR A 80 -2.28 16.27 7.66
C TYR A 80 -1.86 15.54 8.93
N THR A 81 -1.62 16.32 9.98
CA THR A 81 -1.50 15.80 11.34
C THR A 81 -2.72 16.20 12.14
N ILE A 82 -3.43 15.20 12.67
CA ILE A 82 -4.68 15.39 13.39
C ILE A 82 -4.43 15.23 14.89
N PHE A 83 -4.91 16.20 15.65
CA PHE A 83 -5.01 16.16 17.10
C PHE A 83 -6.46 16.01 17.51
N LYS A 84 -6.73 15.37 18.65
CA LYS A 84 -8.07 15.25 19.21
C LYS A 84 -8.03 15.35 20.73
N LYS A 85 -9.20 15.48 21.34
CA LYS A 85 -9.33 15.35 22.80
C LYS A 85 -8.99 13.91 23.22
N SER A 86 -8.23 13.76 24.30
CA SER A 86 -7.90 12.48 24.93
C SER A 86 -9.16 11.74 25.36
N GLU A 87 -9.26 10.47 24.98
CA GLU A 87 -10.32 9.56 25.43
C GLU A 87 -10.03 8.99 26.84
N ASN A 88 -8.80 9.14 27.35
CA ASN A 88 -8.44 8.65 28.67
C ASN A 88 -8.97 9.60 29.76
N GLU A 89 -9.98 9.14 30.49
CA GLU A 89 -10.59 9.89 31.59
C GLU A 89 -9.59 10.26 32.70
N ASN A 90 -8.51 9.49 32.89
CA ASN A 90 -7.50 9.75 33.93
C ASN A 90 -6.38 10.69 33.46
N ALA A 91 -6.27 10.93 32.15
CA ALA A 91 -5.29 11.83 31.55
C ALA A 91 -5.99 12.67 30.46
N PRO A 92 -6.87 13.61 30.84
CA PRO A 92 -7.55 14.48 29.90
C PRO A 92 -6.53 15.36 29.19
N GLY A 93 -6.81 15.79 27.96
CA GLY A 93 -5.81 16.54 27.21
C GLY A 93 -5.99 16.44 25.71
N ILE A 94 -4.89 16.69 25.01
CA ILE A 94 -4.79 16.54 23.57
C ILE A 94 -3.91 15.34 23.26
N GLU A 95 -4.36 14.52 22.32
CA GLU A 95 -3.57 13.42 21.79
C GLU A 95 -3.45 13.48 20.28
N LEU A 96 -2.34 12.94 19.77
CA LEU A 96 -2.16 12.71 18.36
C LEU A 96 -3.15 11.63 17.92
N ALA A 97 -4.09 11.98 17.05
CA ALA A 97 -5.01 11.03 16.46
C ALA A 97 -4.26 10.29 15.35
N THR A 98 -3.47 9.26 15.69
CA THR A 98 -2.99 8.30 14.68
C THR A 98 -4.18 7.44 14.24
N LYS A 99 -5.05 8.00 13.42
CA LYS A 99 -5.91 7.20 12.56
C LYS A 99 -5.19 7.12 11.22
N ASN A 100 -5.02 5.90 10.72
CA ASN A 100 -4.73 5.59 9.32
C ASN A 100 -5.81 6.14 8.34
N ASN A 101 -6.58 7.16 8.74
CA ASN A 101 -7.57 7.85 7.93
C ASN A 101 -7.26 9.34 8.00
N ASN A 102 -6.41 9.78 7.09
CA ASN A 102 -6.22 11.19 6.77
C ASN A 102 -7.48 11.70 6.06
N PHE A 103 -8.55 11.90 6.83
CA PHE A 103 -9.83 12.39 6.34
C PHE A 103 -9.70 13.88 6.01
N LEU A 104 -9.51 14.19 4.72
CA LEU A 104 -10.10 15.36 4.02
C LEU A 104 -9.83 15.34 2.50
N ILE A 105 -9.75 14.16 1.90
CA ILE A 105 -9.94 14.00 0.45
C ILE A 105 -11.06 12.99 0.19
N SER A 106 -12.29 13.51 0.09
CA SER A 106 -13.40 12.96 -0.70
C SER A 106 -14.66 12.45 -0.01
N ALA A 107 -14.85 12.51 1.31
CA ALA A 107 -16.07 11.93 1.89
C ALA A 107 -17.14 12.94 2.33
N ASP A 108 -16.94 14.27 2.19
CA ASP A 108 -18.05 15.21 2.31
C ASP A 108 -17.83 16.51 1.50
N SER A 109 -18.19 16.48 0.22
CA SER A 109 -18.18 17.68 -0.65
C SER A 109 -19.18 18.77 -0.20
N LYS A 110 -19.92 18.57 0.90
CA LYS A 110 -20.89 19.52 1.42
C LYS A 110 -20.45 20.28 2.68
N LYS A 111 -19.27 20.01 3.26
CA LYS A 111 -18.87 20.64 4.53
C LYS A 111 -17.54 21.41 4.53
N VAL A 112 -16.66 21.20 3.56
CA VAL A 112 -15.43 22.00 3.41
C VAL A 112 -15.17 22.22 1.92
N ASN A 113 -15.08 23.47 1.48
CA ASN A 113 -14.71 23.80 0.11
C ASN A 113 -13.21 23.49 -0.09
N GLN A 114 -12.92 22.23 -0.46
CA GLN A 114 -11.57 21.66 -0.57
C GLN A 114 -10.67 22.48 -1.51
N GLU A 115 -11.23 22.90 -2.64
CA GLU A 115 -10.51 23.71 -3.62
C GLU A 115 -10.14 25.08 -3.03
N SER A 116 -11.04 25.70 -2.25
CA SER A 116 -10.74 26.98 -1.60
C SER A 116 -9.58 26.88 -0.59
N VAL A 117 -9.55 25.82 0.24
CA VAL A 117 -8.49 25.64 1.23
C VAL A 117 -7.15 25.35 0.56
N LEU A 118 -7.14 24.48 -0.46
CA LEU A 118 -5.92 24.18 -1.22
C LEU A 118 -5.39 25.41 -1.96
N ASN A 119 -6.27 26.22 -2.53
CA ASN A 119 -5.89 27.47 -3.17
C ASN A 119 -5.33 28.48 -2.16
N LEU A 120 -5.92 28.60 -0.97
CA LEU A 120 -5.39 29.45 0.10
C LEU A 120 -4.01 28.96 0.58
N LEU A 121 -3.81 27.65 0.75
CA LEU A 121 -2.52 27.09 1.12
C LEU A 121 -1.45 27.37 0.05
N ARG A 122 -1.77 27.17 -1.24
CA ARG A 122 -0.86 27.51 -2.35
C ARG A 122 -0.53 29.00 -2.40
N GLN A 123 -1.53 29.87 -2.18
CA GLN A 123 -1.32 31.31 -2.07
C GLN A 123 -0.37 31.66 -0.92
N GLN A 124 -0.56 31.04 0.26
CA GLN A 124 0.29 31.25 1.43
C GLN A 124 1.75 30.80 1.22
N ILE A 125 1.97 29.77 0.39
CA ILE A 125 3.32 29.31 0.02
C ILE A 125 4.01 30.27 -0.96
N GLY A 126 3.24 31.08 -1.68
CA GLY A 126 3.74 32.00 -2.71
C GLY A 126 3.99 31.34 -4.08
N ASP A 127 3.63 30.06 -4.25
CA ASP A 127 3.75 29.36 -5.52
C ASP A 127 2.43 28.67 -5.86
N LYS A 128 1.73 29.23 -6.87
CA LYS A 128 0.46 28.67 -7.36
C LYS A 128 0.64 27.29 -8.02
N ASN A 129 1.87 26.93 -8.39
CA ASN A 129 2.21 25.71 -9.12
C ASN A 129 3.11 24.74 -8.33
N SER A 130 3.50 25.07 -7.08
CA SER A 130 4.27 24.14 -6.24
C SER A 130 3.40 22.95 -5.87
N ASP A 131 3.79 21.76 -6.31
CA ASP A 131 3.16 20.51 -5.91
C ASP A 131 3.51 20.24 -4.42
N PHE A 132 2.57 19.71 -3.62
CA PHE A 132 2.84 19.24 -2.24
C PHE A 132 3.72 17.97 -2.19
N GLY A 133 4.47 17.67 -3.26
CA GLY A 133 5.18 16.43 -3.52
C GLY A 133 6.49 16.23 -2.75
N GLU A 134 6.63 16.85 -1.59
CA GLU A 134 7.76 16.60 -0.67
C GLU A 134 7.23 16.47 0.76
N PHE A 135 7.96 17.00 1.75
CA PHE A 135 7.55 17.00 3.14
C PHE A 135 6.81 18.28 3.47
N ASN A 136 5.67 18.15 4.14
CA ASN A 136 4.89 19.28 4.61
C ASN A 136 4.13 18.89 5.88
N SER A 137 3.66 19.90 6.60
CA SER A 137 2.93 19.71 7.85
C SER A 137 1.77 20.69 7.91
N LEU A 138 0.54 20.16 7.83
CA LEU A 138 -0.69 20.89 8.08
C LEU A 138 -1.39 20.30 9.31
N LEU A 139 -1.79 21.16 10.24
CA LEU A 139 -2.37 20.71 11.51
C LEU A 139 -3.88 20.88 11.56
N LEU A 140 -4.57 19.86 12.06
CA LEU A 140 -5.99 19.86 12.31
C LEU A 140 -6.31 19.43 13.73
N PHE A 141 -7.43 19.92 14.24
CA PHE A 141 -8.03 19.45 15.47
C PHE A 141 -9.38 18.82 15.19
N GLN A 142 -9.60 17.62 15.71
CA GLN A 142 -10.84 16.88 15.62
C GLN A 142 -11.73 17.23 16.82
N ASN A 143 -12.84 17.90 16.56
CA ASN A 143 -13.83 18.23 17.59
C ASN A 143 -14.74 17.04 17.87
N ASN A 144 -15.22 16.35 16.82
CA ASN A 144 -16.09 15.17 16.88
C ASN A 144 -15.64 14.13 15.83
N GLU A 145 -16.22 12.93 15.80
CA GLU A 145 -15.85 11.85 14.87
C GLU A 145 -15.72 12.31 13.39
N ASN A 146 -16.55 13.27 12.97
CA ASN A 146 -16.59 13.78 11.59
C ASN A 146 -16.42 15.31 11.48
N GLU A 147 -15.99 15.99 12.55
CA GLU A 147 -15.82 17.45 12.54
C GLU A 147 -14.37 17.84 12.82
N PHE A 148 -13.77 18.51 11.85
CA PHE A 148 -12.37 18.90 11.88
C PHE A 148 -12.23 20.41 11.72
N GLU A 149 -11.31 20.97 12.49
CA GLU A 149 -10.96 22.38 12.51
C GLU A 149 -9.52 22.53 12.03
N TYR A 150 -9.30 23.39 11.04
CA TYR A 150 -7.94 23.75 10.64
C TYR A 150 -7.34 24.70 11.66
N LEU A 151 -6.16 24.34 12.17
CA LEU A 151 -5.45 25.19 13.11
C LEU A 151 -4.85 26.40 12.39
N LYS A 152 -5.17 27.58 12.89
CA LYS A 152 -4.76 28.87 12.33
C LYS A 152 -4.04 29.72 13.38
N GLY A 153 -3.15 30.59 12.91
CA GLY A 153 -2.50 31.57 13.76
C GLY A 153 -3.44 32.71 14.13
N ASP A 154 -3.38 33.18 15.37
CA ASP A 154 -4.26 34.24 15.88
C ASP A 154 -3.89 35.65 15.36
N LYS A 155 -2.62 35.87 14.96
CA LYS A 155 -2.13 37.18 14.48
C LYS A 155 -2.55 37.47 13.04
N THR A 156 -2.49 36.46 12.16
CA THR A 156 -2.74 36.61 10.72
C THR A 156 -3.96 35.85 10.23
N ASN A 157 -4.58 34.99 11.05
CA ASN A 157 -5.65 34.07 10.68
C ASN A 157 -5.29 33.13 9.51
N GLU A 158 -3.99 32.91 9.30
CA GLU A 158 -3.43 32.01 8.31
C GLU A 158 -3.26 30.59 8.87
N PHE A 159 -3.16 29.59 7.99
CA PHE A 159 -2.98 28.20 8.41
C PHE A 159 -1.61 27.98 9.06
N ILE A 160 -1.59 27.17 10.12
CA ILE A 160 -0.35 26.60 10.65
C ILE A 160 0.11 25.52 9.66
N PHE A 161 0.92 25.97 8.70
CA PHE A 161 1.39 25.17 7.58
C PHE A 161 2.82 25.55 7.20
N PHE A 162 3.66 24.55 6.97
CA PHE A 162 5.01 24.73 6.45
C PHE A 162 5.40 23.57 5.53
N SER A 163 6.08 23.91 4.42
CA SER A 163 6.51 22.98 3.38
C SER A 163 8.02 23.03 3.19
N SER A 164 8.65 21.91 2.81
CA SER A 164 10.09 21.83 2.53
C SER A 164 10.54 22.74 1.38
N ALA A 165 9.63 23.12 0.48
CA ALA A 165 9.92 24.06 -0.60
C ALA A 165 10.10 25.50 -0.12
N GLN A 166 9.58 25.86 1.06
CA GLN A 166 9.65 27.23 1.58
C GLN A 166 10.99 27.48 2.27
N LYS A 167 11.62 28.61 1.95
CA LYS A 167 12.89 29.04 2.58
C LYS A 167 12.68 29.89 3.84
N SER A 168 11.50 30.47 4.00
CA SER A 168 11.15 31.36 5.10
C SER A 168 9.76 31.05 5.66
N TYR A 169 9.61 31.25 6.97
CA TYR A 169 8.35 31.17 7.70
C TYR A 169 8.24 32.38 8.62
N GLU A 170 7.11 33.07 8.56
CA GLU A 170 6.80 34.22 9.42
C GLU A 170 5.93 33.80 10.60
N GLN A 171 6.13 34.44 11.75
CA GLN A 171 5.38 34.17 12.97
C GLN A 171 3.89 34.55 12.79
N LYS A 172 3.02 33.58 13.01
CA LYS A 172 1.56 33.69 12.86
C LYS A 172 0.81 33.74 14.18
N THR A 173 1.47 33.43 15.29
CA THR A 173 0.85 33.45 16.63
C THR A 173 1.43 34.51 17.55
N VAL A 174 0.63 35.01 18.48
CA VAL A 174 1.12 35.77 19.64
C VAL A 174 1.66 34.79 20.67
N TRP A 175 2.95 34.86 20.94
CA TRP A 175 3.59 33.96 21.89
C TRP A 175 3.31 34.41 23.32
N THR A 176 2.82 33.46 24.12
CA THR A 176 2.59 33.65 25.56
C THR A 176 3.55 32.77 26.35
N GLU A 177 3.67 33.05 27.64
CA GLU A 177 4.43 32.19 28.54
C GLU A 177 3.73 30.83 28.68
N ILE A 178 4.48 29.75 28.44
CA ILE A 178 4.01 28.37 28.58
C ILE A 178 4.87 27.67 29.63
N LYS A 179 4.24 27.13 30.67
CA LYS A 179 4.89 26.39 31.76
C LYS A 179 4.94 24.90 31.41
N LEU A 180 6.09 24.39 31.00
CA LEU A 180 6.27 23.00 30.62
C LEU A 180 6.71 22.15 31.83
N PRO A 181 6.23 20.91 31.99
CA PRO A 181 6.74 20.03 33.04
C PRO A 181 8.25 19.82 32.88
N SER A 182 8.98 19.93 33.98
CA SER A 182 10.44 19.77 34.03
C SER A 182 10.85 18.28 34.14
N PRO A 183 12.14 17.94 33.96
CA PRO A 183 12.65 16.61 34.25
C PRO A 183 12.34 16.12 35.67
N LYS A 184 12.24 17.03 36.65
CA LYS A 184 11.88 16.69 38.02
C LYS A 184 10.50 16.05 38.09
N TYR A 185 9.51 16.65 37.42
CA TYR A 185 8.14 16.11 37.37
C TYR A 185 8.11 14.68 36.81
N PHE A 186 8.76 14.44 35.67
CA PHE A 186 8.79 13.12 35.03
C PHE A 186 9.59 12.08 35.83
N SER A 187 10.61 12.52 36.57
CA SER A 187 11.39 11.64 37.46
C SER A 187 10.57 11.12 38.64
N GLU A 188 9.74 11.96 39.27
CA GLU A 188 8.86 11.54 40.38
C GLU A 188 7.76 10.58 39.92
N LYS A 189 7.30 10.73 38.68
CA LYS A 189 6.34 9.80 38.07
C LYS A 189 6.98 8.55 37.44
N ALA A 190 8.31 8.40 37.56
CA ALA A 190 9.08 7.28 37.00
C ALA A 190 8.85 7.04 35.49
N ASP A 191 8.67 8.11 34.70
CA ASP A 191 8.38 8.02 33.26
C ASP A 191 9.65 7.75 32.45
N LYS A 192 9.93 6.47 32.20
CA LYS A 192 11.11 6.03 31.42
C LYS A 192 11.10 6.53 29.98
N ASN A 193 9.93 6.60 29.35
CA ASN A 193 9.80 6.95 27.92
C ASN A 193 10.22 8.40 27.65
N TYR A 194 9.95 9.31 28.60
CA TYR A 194 10.39 10.70 28.52
C TYR A 194 11.93 10.80 28.48
N PHE A 195 12.62 10.08 29.37
CA PHE A 195 14.09 10.12 29.44
C PHE A 195 14.75 9.42 28.24
N GLU A 196 14.17 8.33 27.74
CA GLU A 196 14.61 7.71 26.48
C GLU A 196 14.49 8.69 25.30
N SER A 197 13.36 9.40 25.20
CA SER A 197 13.13 10.39 24.13
C SER A 197 14.12 11.57 24.20
N LEU A 198 14.44 12.04 25.41
CA LEU A 198 15.50 13.04 25.63
C LEU A 198 16.87 12.53 25.21
N SER A 199 17.23 11.30 25.58
CA SER A 199 18.53 10.71 25.23
C SER A 199 18.71 10.55 23.71
N ASN A 200 17.64 10.17 23.01
CA ASN A 200 17.62 10.02 21.55
C ASN A 200 17.70 11.36 20.81
N ALA A 201 17.27 12.46 21.44
CA ALA A 201 17.29 13.79 20.85
C ALA A 201 18.71 14.41 20.76
N LYS A 202 19.77 13.70 21.19
CA LYS A 202 21.18 14.20 21.29
C LYS A 202 21.30 15.57 21.99
N SER A 203 20.29 15.96 22.76
CA SER A 203 20.30 17.21 23.49
C SER A 203 20.98 16.97 24.82
N LEU A 204 22.29 17.23 24.86
CA LEU A 204 23.02 17.96 25.91
C LEU A 204 24.54 17.72 25.79
N PRO A 205 25.40 18.70 26.14
CA PRO A 205 26.59 18.40 26.92
C PRO A 205 26.10 18.04 28.31
N ILE A 206 25.76 16.77 28.54
CA ILE A 206 25.57 16.27 29.89
C ILE A 206 26.99 16.19 30.45
N ASN A 207 27.46 17.20 31.16
CA ASN A 207 28.52 16.92 32.11
C ASN A 207 27.89 16.04 33.21
N ASN A 208 27.97 14.72 33.00
CA ASN A 208 27.84 13.64 33.98
C ASN A 208 26.45 13.11 34.40
N PHE A 209 25.59 12.63 33.48
CA PHE A 209 24.45 11.78 33.87
C PHE A 209 24.23 10.68 32.83
N ASN A 210 24.32 9.43 33.29
CA ASN A 210 24.34 8.25 32.44
C ASN A 210 23.04 7.46 32.67
N PHE A 211 22.02 7.74 31.86
CA PHE A 211 20.67 7.20 32.00
C PHE A 211 20.53 5.67 31.87
N GLN A 212 21.63 4.93 31.71
CA GLN A 212 21.61 3.47 31.49
C GLN A 212 21.34 2.65 32.77
N ASN A 213 21.46 3.23 33.98
CA ASN A 213 21.20 2.51 35.24
C ASN A 213 20.00 3.10 35.99
N SER A 214 18.81 2.57 35.69
CA SER A 214 17.55 2.94 36.30
C SER A 214 17.44 2.45 37.75
N THR A 215 17.74 3.33 38.72
CA THR A 215 17.03 3.48 40.01
C THR A 215 17.66 4.58 40.86
N ASN A 216 18.99 4.75 40.81
CA ASN A 216 19.72 5.68 41.69
C ASN A 216 20.07 7.04 41.05
N GLU A 217 20.25 7.14 39.73
CA GLU A 217 20.63 8.41 39.07
C GLU A 217 19.45 9.36 38.80
N THR A 218 18.23 8.82 38.64
CA THR A 218 16.99 9.62 38.53
C THR A 218 16.72 10.45 39.79
N ALA A 219 17.16 9.97 40.95
CA ALA A 219 17.07 10.69 42.23
C ALA A 219 18.07 11.87 42.32
N ASN A 220 19.24 11.78 41.68
CA ASN A 220 20.25 12.85 41.73
C ASN A 220 19.91 14.05 40.82
N ILE A 221 19.07 13.86 39.80
CA ILE A 221 18.57 14.94 38.91
C ILE A 221 17.45 15.73 39.61
N SER A 222 16.56 15.05 40.34
CA SER A 222 15.48 15.70 41.10
C SER A 222 15.99 16.55 42.27
N GLU A 223 17.15 16.22 42.84
CA GLU A 223 17.80 16.99 43.90
C GLU A 223 18.39 18.34 43.42
N LYS A 224 18.79 18.44 42.15
CA LYS A 224 19.40 19.67 41.57
C LYS A 224 18.39 20.61 40.91
N ILE A 225 17.19 20.13 40.64
CA ILE A 225 16.10 20.91 40.06
C ILE A 225 15.09 21.21 41.16
N ASP A 226 14.89 22.49 41.48
CA ASP A 226 13.98 22.90 42.55
C ASP A 226 12.52 23.02 42.07
N GLN A 227 12.30 23.36 40.79
CA GLN A 227 10.98 23.61 40.22
C GLN A 227 10.41 22.43 39.41
N PHE A 228 9.09 22.25 39.47
CA PHE A 228 8.40 21.21 38.72
C PHE A 228 8.05 21.62 37.29
N PHE A 229 7.96 22.92 37.02
CA PHE A 229 7.67 23.47 35.70
C PHE A 229 8.72 24.50 35.29
N PHE A 230 9.14 24.44 34.03
CA PHE A 230 10.09 25.35 33.40
C PHE A 230 9.41 26.20 32.33
N LYS A 231 10.01 27.34 32.01
CA LYS A 231 9.52 28.22 30.93
C LYS A 231 10.13 27.83 29.58
N ILE A 232 9.58 28.35 28.49
CA ILE A 232 10.21 28.27 27.17
C ILE A 232 11.07 29.51 26.97
N ASP A 233 12.29 29.35 26.46
CA ASP A 233 13.10 30.48 26.01
C ASP A 233 12.58 30.97 24.65
N ASP A 234 12.11 32.22 24.60
CA ASP A 234 11.65 32.85 23.36
C ASP A 234 12.81 33.26 22.43
N LYS A 235 14.08 33.05 22.82
CA LYS A 235 15.24 33.25 21.96
C LYS A 235 15.33 32.15 20.91
N LEU A 236 14.90 32.48 19.69
CA LEU A 236 15.07 31.62 18.54
C LEU A 236 16.54 31.54 18.09
N PRO A 237 16.99 30.38 17.58
CA PRO A 237 18.32 30.25 17.00
C PRO A 237 18.45 31.11 15.73
N PRO A 238 19.65 31.68 15.47
CA PRO A 238 19.90 32.46 14.27
C PRO A 238 19.90 31.59 13.00
N VAL A 239 20.30 30.32 13.11
CA VAL A 239 20.27 29.33 12.03
C VAL A 239 18.98 28.50 12.13
N ASN A 240 18.40 28.13 10.99
CA ASN A 240 17.12 27.40 10.91
C ASN A 240 15.96 28.12 11.62
N ARG A 241 16.04 29.44 11.76
CA ARG A 241 15.06 30.28 12.47
C ARG A 241 13.63 30.02 12.00
N SER A 242 13.39 29.80 10.71
CA SER A 242 12.04 29.53 10.19
C SER A 242 11.43 28.22 10.71
N TYR A 243 12.22 27.15 10.83
CA TYR A 243 11.76 25.89 11.45
C TYR A 243 11.46 26.09 12.94
N ALA A 244 12.29 26.88 13.61
CA ALA A 244 12.09 27.22 15.00
C ALA A 244 10.83 28.07 15.22
N THR A 245 10.64 29.12 14.42
CA THR A 245 9.42 29.94 14.45
C THR A 245 8.17 29.09 14.19
N PHE A 246 8.20 28.22 13.18
CA PHE A 246 7.09 27.30 12.88
C PHE A 246 6.79 26.38 14.06
N GLY A 247 7.83 25.76 14.64
CA GLY A 247 7.69 24.91 15.81
C GLY A 247 7.07 25.62 17.01
N ARG A 248 7.52 26.86 17.31
CA ARG A 248 6.96 27.67 18.41
C ARG A 248 5.50 28.03 18.17
N ASP A 249 5.12 28.36 16.93
CA ASP A 249 3.73 28.62 16.55
C ASP A 249 2.85 27.37 16.74
N ILE A 250 3.33 26.18 16.33
CA ILE A 250 2.60 24.94 16.55
C ILE A 250 2.34 24.72 18.05
N LEU A 251 3.39 24.87 18.87
CA LEU A 251 3.28 24.71 20.30
C LEU A 251 2.28 25.70 20.90
N GLN A 252 2.30 26.96 20.43
CA GLN A 252 1.36 27.99 20.88
C GLN A 252 -0.09 27.64 20.52
N VAL A 253 -0.37 27.26 19.27
CA VAL A 253 -1.74 26.94 18.85
C VAL A 253 -2.28 25.70 19.57
N LEU A 254 -1.47 24.66 19.72
CA LEU A 254 -1.87 23.46 20.45
C LEU A 254 -2.03 23.73 21.95
N TYR A 255 -1.19 24.58 22.54
CA TYR A 255 -1.35 25.03 23.92
C TYR A 255 -2.65 25.81 24.12
N ASN A 256 -2.94 26.78 23.26
CA ASN A 256 -4.20 27.53 23.28
C ASN A 256 -5.40 26.59 23.18
N LYS A 257 -5.33 25.58 22.32
CA LYS A 257 -6.39 24.57 22.21
C LYS A 257 -6.49 23.71 23.46
N LEU A 258 -5.36 23.31 24.07
CA LEU A 258 -5.33 22.49 25.29
C LEU A 258 -6.00 23.22 26.46
N ILE A 259 -5.65 24.49 26.69
CA ILE A 259 -6.21 25.29 27.79
C ILE A 259 -7.67 25.69 27.55
N SER A 260 -8.16 25.60 26.31
CA SER A 260 -9.58 25.82 25.98
C SER A 260 -10.48 24.63 26.35
N LEU A 261 -9.91 23.46 26.63
CA LEU A 261 -10.71 22.30 27.02
C LEU A 261 -11.30 22.50 28.44
N PRO A 262 -12.52 21.99 28.71
CA PRO A 262 -13.21 22.19 30.00
C PRO A 262 -12.42 21.75 31.25
N GLU A 263 -11.52 20.79 31.08
CA GLU A 263 -10.65 20.27 32.14
C GLU A 263 -9.54 21.25 32.54
N PHE A 264 -9.13 22.15 31.63
CA PHE A 264 -8.02 23.09 31.83
C PHE A 264 -8.46 24.57 31.89
N SER A 265 -9.66 24.87 31.40
CA SER A 265 -10.24 26.22 31.34
C SER A 265 -10.51 26.82 32.72
N ASP A 266 -10.94 28.09 32.75
CA ASP A 266 -11.38 28.79 33.97
C ASP A 266 -10.31 28.80 35.10
N ASN A 267 -9.04 28.96 34.70
CA ASN A 267 -7.86 28.94 35.56
C ASN A 267 -7.65 27.62 36.33
N LYS A 268 -8.31 26.53 35.94
CA LYS A 268 -8.13 25.21 36.59
C LYS A 268 -6.71 24.72 36.47
N LEU A 269 -6.10 24.82 35.28
CA LEU A 269 -4.69 24.43 35.08
C LEU A 269 -3.74 25.25 35.96
N GLU A 270 -3.91 26.57 36.03
CA GLU A 270 -3.05 27.44 36.83
C GLU A 270 -3.15 27.12 38.32
N LYS A 271 -4.37 26.91 38.84
CA LYS A 271 -4.62 26.48 40.22
C LYS A 271 -4.00 25.11 40.52
N ALA A 272 -4.15 24.15 39.60
CA ALA A 272 -3.57 22.84 39.73
C ALA A 272 -2.03 22.89 39.78
N ILE A 273 -1.40 23.72 38.93
CA ILE A 273 0.06 23.91 38.95
C ILE A 273 0.49 24.55 40.28
N GLN A 274 -0.21 25.58 40.76
CA GLN A 274 0.09 26.22 42.04
C GLN A 274 -0.04 25.27 43.22
N GLU A 275 -1.11 24.46 43.27
CA GLU A 275 -1.28 23.43 44.30
C GLU A 275 -0.14 22.41 44.23
N PHE A 276 0.17 21.91 43.03
CA PHE A 276 1.23 20.92 42.83
C PHE A 276 2.60 21.44 43.26
N GLU A 277 2.95 22.68 42.88
CA GLU A 277 4.22 23.32 43.26
C GLU A 277 4.30 23.60 44.76
N SER A 278 3.23 24.13 45.37
CA SER A 278 3.22 24.46 46.81
C SER A 278 3.35 23.24 47.72
N LYS A 279 2.79 22.10 47.31
CA LYS A 279 2.88 20.85 48.05
C LYS A 279 4.01 19.92 47.57
N ALA A 280 4.83 20.39 46.63
CA ALA A 280 5.91 19.62 46.02
C ALA A 280 5.47 18.21 45.56
N GLY A 281 4.30 18.12 44.92
CA GLY A 281 3.74 16.87 44.41
C GLY A 281 3.19 15.90 45.48
N LYS A 282 3.25 16.22 46.78
CA LYS A 282 2.73 15.39 47.88
C LYS A 282 1.33 15.84 48.29
N GLU A 283 0.47 14.90 48.69
CA GLU A 283 -0.87 15.21 49.24
C GLU A 283 -1.72 16.17 48.37
N ILE A 284 -1.57 16.06 47.05
CA ILE A 284 -2.36 16.80 46.07
C ILE A 284 -3.75 16.18 45.92
N SER A 285 -4.74 16.99 45.55
CA SER A 285 -6.07 16.48 45.27
C SER A 285 -6.08 15.53 44.05
N PRO A 286 -6.97 14.52 43.99
CA PRO A 286 -7.10 13.64 42.82
C PRO A 286 -7.42 14.41 41.53
N GLU A 287 -8.15 15.53 41.65
CA GLU A 287 -8.46 16.41 40.53
C GLU A 287 -7.20 17.12 40.00
N THR A 288 -6.37 17.66 40.89
CA THR A 288 -5.08 18.27 40.52
C THR A 288 -4.14 17.25 39.89
N GLU A 289 -4.07 16.03 40.43
CA GLU A 289 -3.25 14.96 39.82
C GLU A 289 -3.73 14.60 38.41
N LYS A 290 -5.04 14.51 38.20
CA LYS A 290 -5.64 14.26 36.89
C LYS A 290 -5.34 15.38 35.89
N ILE A 291 -5.49 16.65 36.29
CA ILE A 291 -5.22 17.81 35.44
C ILE A 291 -3.72 17.85 35.09
N ILE A 292 -2.83 17.76 36.07
CA ILE A 292 -1.39 17.86 35.84
C ILE A 292 -0.87 16.69 35.00
N SER A 293 -1.32 15.47 35.27
CA SER A 293 -0.92 14.30 34.49
C SER A 293 -1.38 14.40 33.04
N GLY A 294 -2.64 14.79 32.81
CA GLY A 294 -3.17 15.04 31.48
C GLY A 294 -2.45 16.15 30.70
N TYR A 295 -2.15 17.27 31.37
CA TYR A 295 -1.36 18.36 30.81
C TYR A 295 0.05 17.90 30.42
N ALA A 296 0.74 17.21 31.33
CA ALA A 296 2.10 16.75 31.11
C ALA A 296 2.20 15.73 29.97
N GLU A 297 1.26 14.78 29.90
CA GLU A 297 1.16 13.83 28.80
C GLU A 297 0.92 14.51 27.44
N SER A 298 0.04 15.53 27.40
CA SER A 298 -0.23 16.31 26.20
C SER A 298 1.02 17.04 25.72
N ILE A 299 1.69 17.77 26.63
CA ILE A 299 2.92 18.51 26.32
C ILE A 299 4.04 17.58 25.86
N LYS A 300 4.23 16.43 26.54
CA LYS A 300 5.22 15.42 26.17
C LYS A 300 5.09 14.99 24.70
N LYS A 301 3.86 14.73 24.24
CA LYS A 301 3.58 14.34 22.84
C LYS A 301 3.86 15.46 21.84
N ILE A 302 3.77 16.72 22.26
CA ILE A 302 3.91 17.89 21.39
C ILE A 302 5.36 18.37 21.29
N ILE A 303 6.10 18.39 22.41
CA ILE A 303 7.38 19.09 22.52
C ILE A 303 8.52 18.39 21.76
N PHE A 304 8.55 17.05 21.77
CA PHE A 304 9.63 16.29 21.13
C PHE A 304 9.63 16.42 19.59
N PRO A 305 8.48 16.28 18.88
CA PRO A 305 8.43 16.50 17.44
C PRO A 305 8.82 17.91 16.99
N ILE A 306 8.68 18.90 17.87
CA ILE A 306 8.93 20.31 17.59
C ILE A 306 10.41 20.69 17.76
N ASN A 307 11.23 19.81 18.32
CA ASN A 307 12.67 20.04 18.53
C ASN A 307 12.98 21.12 19.62
N PHE A 308 12.12 21.19 20.64
CA PHE A 308 12.43 21.84 21.93
C PHE A 308 13.05 20.81 22.89
N SER A 309 14.18 20.20 22.52
CA SER A 309 14.74 19.07 23.29
C SER A 309 15.88 19.46 24.24
N ARG A 310 16.40 20.68 24.19
CA ARG A 310 17.48 21.11 25.10
C ARG A 310 16.89 21.74 26.36
N ILE A 311 17.31 21.24 27.51
CA ILE A 311 16.88 21.75 28.81
C ILE A 311 18.05 22.53 29.42
N ASP A 312 17.83 23.80 29.72
CA ASP A 312 18.76 24.63 30.46
C ASP A 312 18.36 24.63 31.93
N ILE A 313 19.09 23.83 32.73
CA ILE A 313 18.82 23.67 34.16
C ILE A 313 19.12 24.97 34.93
N GLN A 314 20.12 25.76 34.49
CA GLN A 314 20.52 26.98 35.19
C GLN A 314 19.46 28.07 35.01
N ASN A 315 19.00 28.25 33.77
CA ASN A 315 17.99 29.26 33.45
C ASN A 315 16.55 28.76 33.66
N LYS A 316 16.38 27.46 33.95
CA LYS A 316 15.08 26.80 34.14
C LYS A 316 14.19 26.94 32.90
N THR A 317 14.79 26.74 31.73
CA THR A 317 14.12 26.91 30.43
C THR A 317 14.27 25.70 29.51
N TYR A 318 13.30 25.55 28.61
CA TYR A 318 13.40 24.72 27.41
C TYR A 318 13.88 25.57 26.23
N ASN A 319 14.91 25.09 25.54
CA ASN A 319 15.61 25.77 24.45
C ASN A 319 15.67 24.87 23.20
N TRP A 320 15.99 25.48 22.05
CA TRP A 320 16.19 24.82 20.77
C TRP A 320 17.43 23.92 20.73
N ASN A 321 17.34 22.80 20.02
CA ASN A 321 18.50 21.94 19.77
C ASN A 321 19.33 22.45 18.60
N ASN A 322 20.41 23.16 18.90
CA ASN A 322 21.24 23.82 17.88
C ASN A 322 22.50 23.02 17.50
N ASN A 323 22.68 21.81 18.05
CA ASN A 323 23.91 21.04 17.89
C ASN A 323 23.88 20.06 16.71
N ASP A 324 22.70 19.72 16.17
CA ASP A 324 22.55 18.82 15.02
C ASP A 324 21.75 19.52 13.91
N GLU A 325 22.45 19.87 12.82
CA GLU A 325 21.88 20.60 11.68
C GLU A 325 20.74 19.85 11.01
N ASN A 326 20.76 18.50 11.00
CA ASN A 326 19.71 17.69 10.39
C ASN A 326 18.43 17.73 11.21
N PHE A 327 18.54 17.67 12.54
CA PHE A 327 17.37 17.73 13.43
C PHE A 327 16.75 19.13 13.45
N ALA A 328 17.58 20.18 13.40
CA ALA A 328 17.14 21.57 13.35
C ALA A 328 16.38 21.94 12.05
N ARG A 329 16.51 21.15 10.98
CA ARG A 329 15.80 21.35 9.69
C ARG A 329 14.57 20.46 9.51
N LYS A 330 14.23 19.61 10.49
CA LYS A 330 13.05 18.74 10.40
C LYS A 330 11.78 19.56 10.62
N ILE A 331 10.81 19.46 9.71
CA ILE A 331 9.50 20.09 9.90
C ILE A 331 8.73 19.28 10.96
N ALA A 332 8.25 19.95 12.00
CA ALA A 332 7.48 19.30 13.06
C ALA A 332 6.20 18.67 12.50
N PHE A 333 5.92 17.43 12.91
CA PHE A 333 4.77 16.64 12.44
C PHE A 333 4.68 16.43 10.92
N GLN A 334 5.82 16.47 10.21
CA GLN A 334 5.87 16.05 8.80
C GLN A 334 5.69 14.54 8.64
N ASN A 335 5.31 14.12 7.43
CA ASN A 335 5.34 12.72 7.00
C ASN A 335 6.73 12.08 7.11
N GLU A 336 6.76 10.76 7.36
CA GLU A 336 8.00 9.97 7.33
C GLU A 336 8.46 9.67 5.89
N ILE A 337 7.50 9.50 4.98
CA ILE A 337 7.75 9.13 3.58
C ILE A 337 7.27 10.27 2.67
N PRO A 338 8.13 10.86 1.83
CA PRO A 338 7.76 11.96 0.96
C PRO A 338 6.69 11.55 -0.06
N LEU A 339 5.80 12.48 -0.40
CA LEU A 339 4.76 12.28 -1.42
C LEU A 339 5.39 12.25 -2.81
N PHE A 340 5.01 11.30 -3.66
CA PHE A 340 5.38 11.26 -5.06
C PHE A 340 4.11 11.28 -5.92
N PRO A 341 3.58 12.47 -6.26
CA PRO A 341 2.34 12.59 -7.01
C PRO A 341 2.61 12.35 -8.51
N ILE A 342 1.75 11.56 -9.14
CA ILE A 342 1.75 11.30 -10.58
C ILE A 342 0.43 11.81 -11.16
N VAL A 343 0.50 12.88 -11.95
CA VAL A 343 -0.65 13.50 -12.60
C VAL A 343 -0.70 13.12 -14.08
N SER A 344 0.47 13.11 -14.74
CA SER A 344 0.58 12.89 -16.18
C SER A 344 1.25 11.57 -16.55
N TRP A 345 0.99 11.13 -17.79
CA TRP A 345 1.61 9.91 -18.31
C TRP A 345 3.13 10.07 -18.39
N LEU A 346 3.61 11.26 -18.77
CA LEU A 346 5.04 11.54 -18.85
C LEU A 346 5.73 11.43 -17.48
N GLU A 347 5.11 11.94 -16.42
CA GLU A 347 5.64 11.82 -15.05
C GLU A 347 5.76 10.37 -14.58
N SER A 348 4.81 9.50 -14.97
CA SER A 348 4.84 8.08 -14.59
C SER A 348 6.11 7.35 -15.06
N TRP A 349 6.77 7.85 -16.12
CA TRP A 349 8.01 7.27 -16.63
C TRP A 349 9.19 7.45 -15.68
N LYS A 350 9.12 8.39 -14.73
CA LYS A 350 10.09 8.53 -13.64
C LYS A 350 10.16 7.27 -12.77
N LEU A 351 9.03 6.56 -12.66
CA LEU A 351 9.00 5.26 -11.99
C LEU A 351 9.48 4.18 -12.94
N GLY A 352 9.13 4.23 -14.22
CA GLY A 352 9.67 3.34 -15.24
C GLY A 352 8.59 2.76 -16.14
N PRO A 353 8.99 1.98 -17.17
CA PRO A 353 8.09 1.58 -18.26
C PRO A 353 6.89 0.77 -17.78
N PHE A 354 7.04 -0.04 -16.72
CA PHE A 354 5.92 -0.81 -16.18
C PHE A 354 4.84 0.10 -15.58
N TYR A 355 5.24 1.10 -14.81
CA TYR A 355 4.29 2.05 -14.21
C TYR A 355 3.57 2.85 -15.29
N SER A 356 4.30 3.30 -16.32
CA SER A 356 3.72 4.07 -17.42
C SER A 356 2.79 3.28 -18.32
N MET A 357 3.13 2.02 -18.62
CA MET A 357 2.35 1.20 -19.56
C MET A 357 1.22 0.41 -18.90
N PHE A 358 1.34 0.07 -17.61
CA PHE A 358 0.36 -0.78 -16.92
C PHE A 358 -0.32 -0.09 -15.74
N VAL A 359 0.45 0.48 -14.80
CA VAL A 359 -0.12 1.03 -13.56
C VAL A 359 -0.91 2.31 -13.82
N TYR A 360 -0.33 3.26 -14.55
CA TYR A 360 -0.92 4.58 -14.82
C TYR A 360 -2.23 4.50 -15.63
N PRO A 361 -2.35 3.70 -16.70
CA PRO A 361 -3.63 3.54 -17.39
C PRO A 361 -4.73 2.98 -16.48
N ILE A 362 -4.38 2.02 -15.60
CA ILE A 362 -5.33 1.46 -14.63
C ILE A 362 -5.72 2.52 -13.61
N SER A 363 -4.77 3.30 -13.09
CA SER A 363 -5.10 4.37 -12.13
C SER A 363 -6.02 5.41 -12.77
N LYS A 364 -5.79 5.82 -14.02
CA LYS A 364 -6.69 6.74 -14.74
C LYS A 364 -8.09 6.18 -14.98
N ILE A 365 -8.23 4.87 -15.22
CA ILE A 365 -9.56 4.24 -15.31
C ILE A 365 -10.27 4.33 -13.96
N ILE A 366 -9.56 4.03 -12.87
CA ILE A 366 -10.15 4.10 -11.52
C ILE A 366 -10.54 5.55 -11.19
N THR A 367 -9.62 6.51 -11.38
CA THR A 367 -9.87 7.91 -11.05
C THR A 367 -10.98 8.50 -11.90
N TRP A 368 -11.11 8.10 -13.16
CA TRP A 368 -12.23 8.48 -14.03
C TRP A 368 -13.59 7.99 -13.51
N VAL A 369 -13.68 6.76 -12.98
CA VAL A 369 -14.91 6.27 -12.36
C VAL A 369 -15.17 7.03 -11.06
N THR A 370 -14.17 7.21 -10.21
CA THR A 370 -14.36 7.87 -8.91
C THR A 370 -14.60 9.37 -9.02
N SER A 371 -14.16 10.04 -10.09
CA SER A 371 -14.40 11.47 -10.31
C SER A 371 -15.80 11.78 -10.85
N SER A 372 -16.58 10.76 -11.23
CA SER A 372 -17.85 10.96 -11.91
C SER A 372 -18.97 11.54 -11.01
N GLN A 373 -18.87 11.43 -9.68
CA GLN A 373 -19.77 12.06 -8.68
C GLN A 373 -19.06 12.20 -7.31
N SER A 374 -19.55 13.08 -6.43
CA SER A 374 -18.96 13.26 -5.10
C SER A 374 -19.07 11.98 -4.27
N LEU A 375 -17.91 11.48 -3.83
CA LEU A 375 -17.73 10.20 -3.14
C LEU A 375 -18.52 10.06 -1.82
N SER A 376 -19.11 11.15 -1.30
CA SER A 376 -19.91 11.18 -0.08
C SER A 376 -21.32 10.59 -0.24
N ALA A 377 -21.95 10.73 -1.40
CA ALA A 377 -23.35 10.33 -1.59
C ALA A 377 -23.56 8.80 -1.61
N TRP A 378 -22.48 8.03 -1.79
CA TRP A 378 -22.55 6.58 -2.02
C TRP A 378 -21.82 5.75 -0.96
N SER A 379 -21.41 6.31 0.20
CA SER A 379 -20.82 5.52 1.31
C SER A 379 -19.76 4.48 0.88
N GLY A 380 -18.86 4.87 -0.04
CA GLY A 380 -17.83 3.98 -0.59
C GLY A 380 -18.25 3.07 -1.76
N TRP A 381 -19.53 3.00 -2.13
CA TRP A 381 -20.00 2.18 -3.27
C TRP A 381 -19.39 2.60 -4.62
N ILE A 382 -19.09 3.89 -4.82
CA ILE A 382 -18.42 4.36 -6.04
C ILE A 382 -17.01 3.74 -6.17
N THR A 383 -16.31 3.56 -5.05
CA THR A 383 -15.02 2.88 -4.98
C THR A 383 -15.17 1.40 -5.34
N ILE A 384 -16.24 0.74 -4.89
CA ILE A 384 -16.58 -0.63 -5.29
C ILE A 384 -16.88 -0.72 -6.79
N LEU A 385 -17.63 0.24 -7.35
CA LEU A 385 -17.90 0.31 -8.79
C LEU A 385 -16.63 0.52 -9.61
N ALA A 386 -15.68 1.31 -9.11
CA ALA A 386 -14.39 1.49 -9.75
C ALA A 386 -13.56 0.20 -9.76
N ILE A 387 -13.52 -0.53 -8.63
CA ILE A 387 -12.92 -1.87 -8.57
C ILE A 387 -13.60 -2.81 -9.57
N LEU A 388 -14.94 -2.86 -9.57
CA LEU A 388 -15.72 -3.70 -10.49
C LEU A 388 -15.39 -3.39 -11.95
N THR A 389 -15.32 -2.11 -12.32
CA THR A 389 -14.99 -1.65 -13.67
C THR A 389 -13.60 -2.12 -14.08
N VAL A 390 -12.60 -1.94 -13.23
CA VAL A 390 -11.24 -2.44 -13.48
C VAL A 390 -11.21 -3.97 -13.60
N VAL A 391 -11.95 -4.70 -12.76
CA VAL A 391 -12.06 -6.16 -12.88
C VAL A 391 -12.61 -6.54 -14.24
N VAL A 392 -13.74 -5.97 -14.65
CA VAL A 392 -14.37 -6.30 -15.94
C VAL A 392 -13.41 -6.02 -17.09
N ILE A 393 -12.80 -4.83 -17.14
CA ILE A 393 -11.86 -4.46 -18.21
C ILE A 393 -10.65 -5.41 -18.23
N THR A 394 -9.99 -5.60 -17.09
CA THR A 394 -8.78 -6.42 -17.01
C THR A 394 -9.07 -7.89 -17.31
N LYS A 395 -10.22 -8.41 -16.88
CA LYS A 395 -10.64 -9.79 -17.17
C LYS A 395 -11.04 -9.98 -18.63
N LEU A 396 -11.68 -9.00 -19.28
CA LEU A 396 -11.97 -9.04 -20.73
C LEU A 396 -10.68 -9.04 -21.56
N ILE A 397 -9.73 -8.18 -21.21
CA ILE A 397 -8.40 -8.15 -21.86
C ILE A 397 -7.71 -9.50 -21.66
N SER A 398 -7.62 -9.98 -20.41
CA SER A 398 -7.06 -11.28 -20.07
C SER A 398 -7.76 -12.43 -20.81
N PHE A 399 -9.09 -12.41 -20.92
CA PHE A 399 -9.86 -13.41 -21.66
C PHE A 399 -9.48 -13.43 -23.14
N SER A 400 -9.31 -12.27 -23.77
CA SER A 400 -8.87 -12.16 -25.18
C SER A 400 -7.49 -12.82 -25.39
N PHE A 401 -6.53 -12.52 -24.52
CA PHE A 401 -5.18 -13.12 -24.58
C PHE A 401 -5.19 -14.62 -24.26
N ARG A 402 -6.03 -15.07 -23.32
CA ARG A 402 -6.10 -16.46 -22.84
C ARG A 402 -7.13 -17.31 -23.56
N PHE A 403 -7.86 -16.76 -24.53
CA PHE A 403 -8.99 -17.41 -25.19
C PHE A 403 -8.67 -18.84 -25.62
N LYS A 404 -7.52 -19.02 -26.27
CA LYS A 404 -7.02 -20.32 -26.72
C LYS A 404 -6.80 -21.30 -25.57
N THR A 405 -6.17 -20.84 -24.50
CA THR A 405 -5.85 -21.67 -23.33
C THR A 405 -7.13 -22.12 -22.63
N ILE A 406 -8.09 -21.21 -22.47
CA ILE A 406 -9.39 -21.47 -21.82
C ILE A 406 -10.18 -22.54 -22.59
N PHE A 407 -10.32 -22.40 -23.91
CA PHE A 407 -11.03 -23.39 -24.73
C PHE A 407 -10.21 -24.66 -25.01
N GLY A 408 -8.88 -24.56 -24.95
CA GLY A 408 -7.92 -25.66 -25.12
C GLY A 408 -7.69 -26.53 -23.88
N GLN A 409 -8.30 -26.19 -22.74
CA GLN A 409 -8.07 -26.85 -21.44
C GLN A 409 -8.28 -28.38 -21.50
N ASN A 410 -9.23 -28.87 -22.30
CA ASN A 410 -9.47 -30.32 -22.47
C ASN A 410 -8.24 -31.04 -23.02
N LYS A 411 -7.57 -30.46 -24.02
CA LYS A 411 -6.35 -31.01 -24.61
C LYS A 411 -5.19 -30.95 -23.64
N GLN A 412 -5.09 -29.88 -22.85
CA GLN A 412 -4.09 -29.77 -21.79
C GLN A 412 -4.27 -30.85 -20.72
N ASN A 413 -5.51 -31.13 -20.29
CA ASN A 413 -5.80 -32.19 -19.33
C ASN A 413 -5.45 -33.57 -19.89
N GLU A 414 -5.78 -33.85 -21.16
CA GLU A 414 -5.40 -35.11 -21.82
C GLU A 414 -3.87 -35.29 -21.89
N LEU A 415 -3.14 -34.23 -22.23
CA LEU A 415 -1.68 -34.25 -22.26
C LEU A 415 -1.06 -34.42 -20.87
N GLN A 416 -1.68 -33.84 -19.83
CA GLN A 416 -1.25 -34.08 -18.44
C GLN A 416 -1.42 -35.55 -18.05
N LEU A 417 -2.49 -36.20 -18.47
CA LEU A 417 -2.69 -37.64 -18.23
C LEU A 417 -1.65 -38.48 -18.96
N LYS A 418 -1.37 -38.19 -20.24
CA LYS A 418 -0.30 -38.86 -21.00
C LYS A 418 1.08 -38.62 -20.38
N LYS A 419 1.34 -37.41 -19.87
CA LYS A 419 2.57 -37.09 -19.14
C LYS A 419 2.69 -37.91 -17.85
N ALA A 420 1.61 -38.09 -17.09
CA ALA A 420 1.64 -38.89 -15.86
C ALA A 420 2.06 -40.36 -16.11
N LYS A 421 1.74 -40.91 -17.29
CA LYS A 421 2.22 -42.24 -17.71
C LYS A 421 3.73 -42.27 -17.94
N ILE A 422 4.28 -41.23 -18.59
CA ILE A 422 5.72 -41.07 -18.76
C ILE A 422 6.38 -40.88 -17.40
N ASP A 423 5.82 -40.03 -16.53
CA ASP A 423 6.35 -39.79 -15.18
C ASP A 423 6.39 -41.09 -14.34
N ALA A 424 5.39 -41.97 -14.47
CA ALA A 424 5.36 -43.28 -13.80
C ALA A 424 6.43 -44.25 -14.35
N LYS A 425 6.64 -44.30 -15.67
CA LYS A 425 7.68 -45.12 -16.32
C LYS A 425 9.09 -44.81 -15.80
N TYR A 426 9.36 -43.54 -15.49
CA TYR A 426 10.69 -43.07 -15.08
C TYR A 426 10.85 -42.91 -13.55
N GLU A 427 9.84 -43.23 -12.74
CA GLU A 427 9.84 -42.93 -11.30
C GLU A 427 10.99 -43.62 -10.53
N ASN A 428 11.33 -44.86 -10.91
CA ASN A 428 12.41 -45.64 -10.29
C ASN A 428 13.82 -45.22 -10.74
N TYR A 429 13.94 -44.39 -11.79
CA TYR A 429 15.21 -44.02 -12.41
C TYR A 429 15.69 -42.60 -12.05
N LYS A 430 15.11 -41.97 -11.02
CA LYS A 430 15.41 -40.58 -10.62
C LYS A 430 16.88 -40.31 -10.27
N LYS A 431 17.67 -41.32 -9.90
CA LYS A 431 19.11 -41.14 -9.59
C LYS A 431 20.02 -41.21 -10.83
N ASN A 432 19.51 -41.63 -11.99
CA ASN A 432 20.30 -41.78 -13.21
C ASN A 432 20.13 -40.56 -14.14
N LYS A 433 21.22 -39.79 -14.34
CA LYS A 433 21.23 -38.57 -15.18
C LYS A 433 20.80 -38.84 -16.64
N VAL A 434 21.19 -39.97 -17.23
CA VAL A 434 20.83 -40.33 -18.61
C VAL A 434 19.33 -40.61 -18.72
N MET A 435 18.76 -41.31 -17.74
CA MET A 435 17.32 -41.59 -17.71
C MET A 435 16.49 -40.33 -17.46
N GLN A 436 16.98 -39.38 -16.66
CA GLN A 436 16.35 -38.06 -16.54
C GLN A 436 16.37 -37.27 -17.87
N GLN A 437 17.46 -37.36 -18.63
CA GLN A 437 17.53 -36.70 -19.94
C GLN A 437 16.55 -37.32 -20.94
N ARG A 438 16.43 -38.67 -20.95
CA ARG A 438 15.43 -39.38 -21.76
C ARG A 438 13.99 -39.03 -21.35
N HIS A 439 13.73 -38.93 -20.04
CA HIS A 439 12.43 -38.46 -19.53
C HIS A 439 12.08 -37.07 -20.07
N ARG A 440 13.01 -36.11 -20.00
CA ARG A 440 12.80 -34.75 -20.55
C ARG A 440 12.54 -34.77 -22.06
N GLN A 441 13.25 -35.62 -22.81
CA GLN A 441 13.07 -35.79 -24.25
C GLN A 441 11.69 -36.40 -24.59
N GLU A 442 11.29 -37.48 -23.93
CA GLU A 442 9.97 -38.11 -24.17
C GLU A 442 8.82 -37.14 -23.85
N VAL A 443 8.93 -36.35 -22.78
CA VAL A 443 7.95 -35.30 -22.45
C VAL A 443 7.93 -34.20 -23.52
N ALA A 444 9.10 -33.75 -24.00
CA ALA A 444 9.19 -32.75 -25.06
C ALA A 444 8.59 -33.26 -26.39
N ASP A 445 8.85 -34.51 -26.74
CA ASP A 445 8.30 -35.17 -27.93
C ASP A 445 6.79 -35.35 -27.84
N LEU A 446 6.26 -35.69 -26.66
CA LEU A 446 4.81 -35.73 -26.42
C LEU A 446 4.18 -34.38 -26.75
N TYR A 447 4.76 -33.28 -26.25
CA TYR A 447 4.25 -31.93 -26.52
C TYR A 447 4.39 -31.55 -28.01
N LYS A 448 5.55 -31.83 -28.63
CA LYS A 448 5.80 -31.53 -30.04
C LYS A 448 4.86 -32.29 -30.97
N LYS A 449 4.65 -33.59 -30.76
CA LYS A 449 3.73 -34.43 -31.55
C LYS A 449 2.28 -33.94 -31.46
N ASN A 450 1.89 -33.38 -30.32
CA ASN A 450 0.55 -32.86 -30.11
C ASN A 450 0.42 -31.37 -30.46
N ASN A 451 1.44 -30.74 -31.07
CA ASN A 451 1.49 -29.30 -31.33
C ASN A 451 1.12 -28.50 -30.07
N PHE A 452 1.67 -28.86 -28.92
CA PHE A 452 1.42 -28.17 -27.66
C PHE A 452 2.73 -27.53 -27.19
N SER A 453 2.69 -26.26 -26.80
CA SER A 453 3.88 -25.59 -26.27
C SER A 453 4.09 -25.98 -24.80
N PRO A 454 5.29 -26.42 -24.38
CA PRO A 454 5.63 -26.59 -22.96
C PRO A 454 5.46 -25.30 -22.14
N PHE A 455 5.48 -24.14 -22.79
CA PHE A 455 5.28 -22.82 -22.17
C PHE A 455 3.81 -22.40 -22.05
N ALA A 456 2.86 -23.16 -22.61
CA ALA A 456 1.43 -22.84 -22.54
C ALA A 456 0.88 -22.71 -21.10
N PRO A 457 1.35 -23.48 -20.09
CA PRO A 457 0.95 -23.24 -18.70
C PRO A 457 1.52 -21.93 -18.13
N PHE A 458 2.71 -21.50 -18.59
CA PHE A 458 3.37 -20.28 -18.10
C PHE A 458 2.79 -19.01 -18.73
N SER A 459 2.32 -19.07 -19.97
CA SER A 459 1.66 -17.91 -20.63
C SER A 459 0.51 -17.35 -19.81
N GLN A 460 -0.12 -18.20 -19.01
CA GLN A 460 -1.16 -17.82 -18.07
C GLN A 460 -0.67 -16.83 -17.00
N ILE A 461 0.41 -17.21 -16.33
CA ILE A 461 1.01 -16.45 -15.22
C ILE A 461 1.58 -15.13 -15.76
N LEU A 462 2.18 -15.15 -16.96
CA LEU A 462 2.77 -13.98 -17.59
C LEU A 462 1.77 -12.90 -17.97
N VAL A 463 0.51 -13.26 -18.21
CA VAL A 463 -0.55 -12.27 -18.44
C VAL A 463 -1.17 -11.84 -17.10
N THR A 464 -1.41 -12.78 -16.18
CA THR A 464 -2.14 -12.48 -14.94
C THR A 464 -1.31 -11.68 -13.92
N MET A 465 -0.03 -12.02 -13.72
CA MET A 465 0.78 -11.37 -12.68
C MET A 465 1.01 -9.88 -12.92
N PRO A 466 1.37 -9.42 -14.13
CA PRO A 466 1.58 -7.99 -14.39
C PRO A 466 0.30 -7.18 -14.22
N ILE A 467 -0.84 -7.73 -14.65
CA ILE A 467 -2.15 -7.11 -14.47
C ILE A 467 -2.47 -6.98 -12.97
N PHE A 468 -2.28 -8.06 -12.21
CA PHE A 468 -2.52 -8.04 -10.77
C PHE A 468 -1.67 -6.98 -10.07
N ILE A 469 -0.37 -6.94 -10.35
CA ILE A 469 0.54 -5.96 -9.73
C ILE A 469 0.17 -4.54 -10.14
N ALA A 470 -0.23 -4.33 -11.40
CA ALA A 470 -0.65 -3.02 -11.86
C ALA A 470 -1.93 -2.54 -11.17
N VAL A 471 -2.93 -3.42 -11.00
CA VAL A 471 -4.14 -3.11 -10.23
C VAL A 471 -3.80 -2.87 -8.76
N TRP A 472 -3.00 -3.73 -8.14
CA TRP A 472 -2.59 -3.58 -6.75
C TRP A 472 -1.89 -2.23 -6.50
N ARG A 473 -0.93 -1.87 -7.36
CA ARG A 473 -0.22 -0.59 -7.25
C ARG A 473 -1.11 0.60 -7.53
N ALA A 474 -2.05 0.50 -8.47
CA ALA A 474 -3.02 1.55 -8.70
C ALA A 474 -3.95 1.75 -7.50
N LEU A 475 -4.50 0.66 -6.92
CA LEU A 475 -5.39 0.72 -5.76
C LEU A 475 -4.70 1.28 -4.50
N GLN A 476 -3.41 0.99 -4.29
CA GLN A 476 -2.64 1.60 -3.18
C GLN A 476 -2.29 3.07 -3.41
N GLY A 477 -2.16 3.48 -4.67
CA GLY A 477 -1.74 4.83 -5.02
C GLY A 477 -2.89 5.81 -5.22
N ILE A 478 -4.15 5.43 -5.05
CA ILE A 478 -5.26 6.36 -5.25
C ILE A 478 -5.69 6.96 -3.91
N PRO A 479 -5.61 8.30 -3.73
CA PRO A 479 -5.92 8.94 -2.45
C PRO A 479 -7.31 8.62 -1.92
N SER A 480 -8.33 8.61 -2.78
CA SER A 480 -9.71 8.31 -2.37
C SER A 480 -9.87 6.90 -1.80
N PHE A 481 -9.07 5.92 -2.25
CA PHE A 481 -9.10 4.56 -1.73
C PHE A 481 -8.47 4.44 -0.34
N LYS A 482 -7.48 5.29 -0.05
CA LYS A 482 -6.81 5.35 1.26
C LYS A 482 -7.75 5.77 2.39
N VAL A 483 -8.75 6.58 2.08
CA VAL A 483 -9.69 7.13 3.07
C VAL A 483 -11.10 6.59 2.97
N THR A 484 -11.40 5.75 1.97
CA THR A 484 -12.74 5.19 1.81
C THR A 484 -13.03 4.18 2.91
N TYR A 485 -14.13 4.41 3.59
CA TYR A 485 -14.80 3.42 4.43
C TYR A 485 -15.92 2.75 3.64
N PHE A 486 -16.01 1.42 3.73
CA PHE A 486 -17.08 0.64 3.13
C PHE A 486 -17.59 -0.40 4.13
N LEU A 487 -18.85 -0.29 4.54
CA LEU A 487 -19.46 -1.19 5.55
C LEU A 487 -18.65 -1.27 6.87
N GLY A 488 -18.04 -0.15 7.29
CA GLY A 488 -17.17 -0.10 8.47
C GLY A 488 -15.73 -0.59 8.25
N LEU A 489 -15.38 -0.99 7.03
CA LEU A 489 -14.02 -1.40 6.64
C LEU A 489 -13.25 -0.23 6.02
N GLU A 490 -12.04 0.01 6.51
CA GLU A 490 -11.07 0.91 5.90
C GLU A 490 -10.46 0.18 4.69
N LEU A 491 -10.68 0.70 3.48
CA LEU A 491 -10.33 -0.04 2.26
C LEU A 491 -8.83 -0.15 2.00
N ALA A 492 -8.01 0.74 2.56
CA ALA A 492 -6.56 0.64 2.50
C ALA A 492 -5.95 -0.20 3.63
N ALA A 493 -6.70 -0.52 4.68
CA ALA A 493 -6.16 -1.32 5.77
C ALA A 493 -5.94 -2.77 5.38
N THR A 494 -4.90 -3.36 5.96
CA THR A 494 -4.62 -4.80 5.88
C THR A 494 -5.57 -5.56 6.80
N SER A 495 -6.49 -6.33 6.21
CA SER A 495 -7.60 -6.94 6.94
C SER A 495 -7.18 -7.87 8.07
N TYR A 496 -6.14 -8.68 7.88
CA TYR A 496 -5.69 -9.62 8.92
C TYR A 496 -5.04 -8.90 10.11
N GLN A 497 -4.33 -7.80 9.86
CA GLN A 497 -3.71 -6.99 10.92
C GLN A 497 -4.80 -6.35 11.78
N LYS A 498 -5.78 -5.68 11.13
CA LYS A 498 -6.93 -5.09 11.84
C LYS A 498 -7.73 -6.13 12.63
N LEU A 499 -7.87 -7.36 12.11
CA LEU A 499 -8.51 -8.45 12.84
C LEU A 499 -7.72 -8.82 14.11
N PHE A 500 -6.39 -8.93 14.04
CA PHE A 500 -5.54 -9.19 15.21
C PHE A 500 -5.51 -8.03 16.20
N ASP A 501 -5.72 -6.80 15.74
CA ASP A 501 -5.89 -5.61 16.58
C ASP A 501 -7.27 -5.56 17.29
N GLY A 502 -8.08 -6.63 17.17
CA GLY A 502 -9.39 -6.75 17.82
C GLY A 502 -10.57 -6.23 16.98
N ASN A 503 -10.34 -5.84 15.73
CA ASN A 503 -11.36 -5.26 14.86
C ASN A 503 -12.11 -6.36 14.07
N TRP A 504 -13.07 -7.00 14.74
CA TRP A 504 -13.81 -8.17 14.22
C TRP A 504 -14.61 -7.92 12.94
N ILE A 505 -14.88 -6.66 12.59
CA ILE A 505 -15.57 -6.29 11.34
C ILE A 505 -14.83 -6.79 10.08
N TYR A 506 -13.52 -7.05 10.16
CA TYR A 506 -12.72 -7.59 9.06
C TYR A 506 -12.84 -9.12 8.87
N LEU A 507 -13.44 -9.84 9.81
CA LEU A 507 -13.57 -11.31 9.72
C LEU A 507 -14.45 -11.76 8.53
N PRO A 508 -15.65 -11.19 8.28
CA PRO A 508 -16.49 -11.60 7.16
C PRO A 508 -15.82 -11.44 5.79
N ILE A 509 -15.10 -10.33 5.54
CA ILE A 509 -14.41 -10.12 4.25
C ILE A 509 -13.29 -11.14 4.04
N ILE A 510 -12.56 -11.53 5.09
CA ILE A 510 -11.54 -12.57 5.02
C ILE A 510 -12.18 -13.92 4.67
N ILE A 511 -13.28 -14.29 5.35
CA ILE A 511 -14.00 -15.54 5.09
C ILE A 511 -14.52 -15.57 3.65
N ILE A 512 -15.19 -14.51 3.19
CA ILE A 512 -15.74 -14.43 1.83
C ILE A 512 -14.60 -14.51 0.80
N THR A 513 -13.48 -13.82 1.03
CA THR A 513 -12.31 -13.89 0.16
C THR A 513 -11.81 -15.33 0.06
N VAL A 514 -11.58 -16.00 1.18
CA VAL A 514 -11.12 -17.40 1.22
C VAL A 514 -12.09 -18.33 0.49
N LEU A 515 -13.39 -18.20 0.74
CA LEU A 515 -14.42 -19.03 0.12
C LEU A 515 -14.45 -18.83 -1.39
N VAL A 516 -14.50 -17.58 -1.88
CA VAL A 516 -14.52 -17.29 -3.32
C VAL A 516 -13.23 -17.77 -3.98
N GLN A 517 -12.08 -17.54 -3.35
CA GLN A 517 -10.78 -18.00 -3.85
C GLN A 517 -10.69 -19.53 -3.93
N ALA A 518 -11.25 -20.26 -2.96
CA ALA A 518 -11.34 -21.71 -3.00
C ALA A 518 -12.29 -22.19 -4.11
N LEU A 519 -13.49 -21.59 -4.19
CA LEU A 519 -14.51 -21.96 -5.16
C LEU A 519 -14.04 -21.76 -6.61
N GLN A 520 -13.41 -20.62 -6.92
CA GLN A 520 -12.91 -20.37 -8.29
C GLN A 520 -11.86 -21.39 -8.75
N GLN A 521 -11.12 -22.00 -7.81
CA GLN A 521 -10.13 -23.02 -8.12
C GLN A 521 -10.72 -24.44 -8.15
N ILE A 522 -11.74 -24.70 -7.34
CA ILE A 522 -12.41 -26.01 -7.22
C ILE A 522 -13.39 -26.23 -8.39
N ILE A 523 -14.17 -25.23 -8.77
CA ILE A 523 -15.23 -25.35 -9.79
C ILE A 523 -14.69 -25.86 -11.14
N PRO A 524 -13.64 -25.26 -11.74
CA PRO A 524 -13.07 -25.77 -12.99
C PRO A 524 -12.59 -27.23 -12.89
N LYS A 525 -12.09 -27.66 -11.73
CA LYS A 525 -11.66 -29.05 -11.49
C LYS A 525 -12.85 -30.01 -11.45
N ILE A 526 -13.93 -29.63 -10.75
CA ILE A 526 -15.16 -30.43 -10.66
C ILE A 526 -15.80 -30.60 -12.05
N LEU A 527 -15.93 -29.51 -12.81
CA LEU A 527 -16.54 -29.54 -14.15
C LEU A 527 -15.77 -30.46 -15.13
N ASN A 528 -14.46 -30.61 -14.92
CA ASN A 528 -13.58 -31.44 -15.75
C ASN A 528 -13.38 -32.88 -15.20
N LYS A 529 -13.88 -33.21 -14.01
CA LYS A 529 -13.61 -34.48 -13.29
C LYS A 529 -14.11 -35.72 -14.04
N ASN A 530 -15.26 -35.63 -14.72
CA ASN A 530 -15.89 -36.77 -15.39
C ASN A 530 -15.13 -37.30 -16.62
N LYS A 531 -14.21 -36.52 -17.19
CA LYS A 531 -13.39 -36.93 -18.35
C LYS A 531 -12.12 -37.71 -17.96
N THR A 532 -11.77 -37.71 -16.67
CA THR A 532 -10.49 -38.22 -16.16
C THR A 532 -10.57 -39.70 -15.72
N LYS A 533 -11.77 -40.18 -15.33
CA LYS A 533 -11.97 -41.51 -14.74
C LYS A 533 -11.78 -42.71 -15.69
N ARG A 534 -11.58 -42.50 -16.99
CA ARG A 534 -11.62 -43.57 -18.01
C ARG A 534 -10.25 -44.11 -18.50
N ILE A 535 -9.09 -43.65 -17.99
CA ILE A 535 -7.81 -43.81 -18.72
C ILE A 535 -6.59 -44.33 -17.90
N ILE A 536 -6.73 -44.66 -16.61
CA ILE A 536 -5.56 -44.71 -15.70
C ILE A 536 -5.44 -46.05 -14.91
N ASN A 537 -4.28 -46.71 -15.00
CA ASN A 537 -3.90 -47.88 -14.18
C ASN A 537 -3.47 -47.48 -12.74
N ALA A 538 -3.39 -48.43 -11.79
CA ALA A 538 -3.12 -48.15 -10.37
C ALA A 538 -1.84 -47.31 -10.12
N GLN A 539 -0.72 -47.64 -10.77
CA GLN A 539 0.55 -46.92 -10.62
C GLN A 539 0.56 -45.53 -11.32
N GLU A 540 -0.13 -45.40 -12.45
CA GLU A 540 -0.34 -44.11 -13.14
C GLU A 540 -1.23 -43.15 -12.31
N ASN A 541 -2.09 -43.71 -11.46
CA ASN A 541 -2.98 -42.95 -10.58
C ASN A 541 -2.19 -42.27 -9.45
N GLU A 542 -1.11 -42.88 -8.96
CA GLU A 542 -0.28 -42.30 -7.89
C GLU A 542 0.53 -41.09 -8.35
N THR A 543 1.15 -41.15 -9.53
CA THR A 543 1.89 -40.00 -10.10
C THR A 543 0.96 -38.84 -10.43
N TYR A 544 -0.21 -39.14 -10.98
CA TYR A 544 -1.26 -38.14 -11.20
C TYR A 544 -1.76 -37.53 -9.87
N LYS A 545 -1.99 -38.35 -8.83
CA LYS A 545 -2.34 -37.86 -7.49
C LYS A 545 -1.26 -36.95 -6.90
N LYS A 546 0.03 -37.26 -7.09
CA LYS A 546 1.15 -36.39 -6.67
C LYS A 546 1.07 -35.02 -7.36
N GLN A 547 0.83 -34.99 -8.67
CA GLN A 547 0.64 -33.74 -9.43
C GLN A 547 -0.57 -32.93 -8.92
N VAL A 548 -1.71 -33.59 -8.67
CA VAL A 548 -2.91 -32.95 -8.12
C VAL A 548 -2.67 -32.43 -6.69
N LYS A 549 -1.91 -33.15 -5.87
CA LYS A 549 -1.52 -32.72 -4.52
C LYS A 549 -0.66 -31.45 -4.58
N THR A 550 0.35 -31.41 -5.45
CA THR A 550 1.16 -30.20 -5.67
C THR A 550 0.31 -29.01 -6.12
N GLN A 551 -0.64 -29.24 -7.05
CA GLN A 551 -1.57 -28.19 -7.47
C GLN A 551 -2.45 -27.71 -6.31
N ARG A 552 -2.90 -28.61 -5.42
CA ARG A 552 -3.68 -28.26 -4.23
C ARG A 552 -2.88 -27.44 -3.22
N ILE A 553 -1.60 -27.77 -2.99
CA ILE A 553 -0.73 -26.99 -2.11
C ILE A 553 -0.56 -25.57 -2.66
N MET A 554 -0.27 -25.43 -3.96
CA MET A 554 -0.17 -24.13 -4.61
C MET A 554 -1.48 -23.33 -4.51
N SER A 555 -2.63 -24.00 -4.67
CA SER A 555 -3.95 -23.40 -4.48
C SER A 555 -4.14 -22.79 -3.09
N ILE A 556 -3.69 -23.50 -2.04
CA ILE A 556 -3.77 -23.02 -0.64
C ILE A 556 -2.87 -21.80 -0.43
N ILE A 557 -1.66 -21.82 -0.98
CA ILE A 557 -0.74 -20.68 -0.94
C ILE A 557 -1.41 -19.43 -1.56
N PHE A 558 -2.04 -19.56 -2.73
CA PHE A 558 -2.75 -18.44 -3.35
C PHE A 558 -3.91 -17.90 -2.49
N VAL A 559 -4.66 -18.78 -1.81
CA VAL A 559 -5.72 -18.36 -0.88
C VAL A 559 -5.12 -17.56 0.27
N PHE A 560 -4.01 -18.03 0.86
CA PHE A 560 -3.30 -17.33 1.92
C PHE A 560 -2.80 -15.95 1.47
N PHE A 561 -2.23 -15.85 0.27
CA PHE A 561 -1.81 -14.56 -0.32
C PHE A 561 -2.94 -13.54 -0.35
N GLY A 562 -4.20 -13.96 -0.54
CA GLY A 562 -5.34 -13.05 -0.56
C GLY A 562 -5.65 -12.36 0.75
N ILE A 563 -5.23 -12.95 1.86
CA ILE A 563 -5.52 -12.46 3.20
C ILE A 563 -4.50 -11.39 3.63
N ILE A 564 -3.29 -11.43 3.05
CA ILE A 564 -2.16 -10.54 3.39
C ILE A 564 -2.36 -9.11 2.84
N PHE A 565 -3.17 -8.95 1.79
CA PHE A 565 -3.37 -7.66 1.15
C PHE A 565 -4.48 -6.83 1.81
N GLN A 566 -4.50 -5.53 1.49
CA GLN A 566 -5.52 -4.59 1.92
C GLN A 566 -6.95 -4.96 1.48
N ALA A 567 -7.95 -4.49 2.22
CA ALA A 567 -9.36 -4.79 1.99
C ALA A 567 -9.85 -4.47 0.56
N SER A 568 -9.41 -3.35 -0.04
CA SER A 568 -9.73 -3.02 -1.45
C SER A 568 -9.23 -4.07 -2.44
N LEU A 569 -8.05 -4.66 -2.21
CA LEU A 569 -7.52 -5.72 -3.07
C LEU A 569 -8.26 -7.05 -2.84
N GLN A 570 -8.72 -7.31 -1.61
CA GLN A 570 -9.60 -8.46 -1.32
C GLN A 570 -10.92 -8.35 -2.07
N ILE A 571 -11.52 -7.17 -2.13
CA ILE A 571 -12.74 -6.92 -2.92
C ILE A 571 -12.47 -7.16 -4.41
N TYR A 572 -11.34 -6.66 -4.94
CA TYR A 572 -10.90 -6.96 -6.32
C TYR A 572 -10.81 -8.47 -6.56
N TRP A 573 -10.27 -9.23 -5.60
CA TRP A 573 -10.17 -10.69 -5.67
C TRP A 573 -11.51 -11.41 -5.57
N ILE A 574 -12.44 -10.93 -4.76
CA ILE A 574 -13.79 -11.48 -4.64
C ILE A 574 -14.51 -11.31 -5.98
N ILE A 575 -14.58 -10.09 -6.51
CA ILE A 575 -15.26 -9.80 -7.78
C ILE A 575 -14.58 -10.55 -8.93
N GLY A 576 -13.25 -10.55 -8.96
CA GLY A 576 -12.46 -11.29 -9.94
C GLY A 576 -12.67 -12.80 -9.86
N GLY A 577 -12.85 -13.35 -8.67
CA GLY A 577 -13.12 -14.77 -8.47
C GLY A 577 -14.53 -15.16 -8.88
N ILE A 578 -15.53 -14.33 -8.58
CA ILE A 578 -16.91 -14.51 -9.09
C ILE A 578 -16.91 -14.50 -10.62
N TRP A 579 -16.17 -13.57 -11.24
CA TRP A 579 -15.99 -13.54 -12.69
C TRP A 579 -15.40 -14.85 -13.22
N GLU A 580 -14.34 -15.38 -12.60
CA GLU A 580 -13.70 -16.63 -13.05
C GLU A 580 -14.62 -17.84 -12.89
N ILE A 581 -15.41 -17.90 -11.82
CA ILE A 581 -16.44 -18.92 -11.62
C ILE A 581 -17.48 -18.85 -12.74
N MET A 582 -18.03 -17.66 -12.98
CA MET A 582 -19.01 -17.41 -14.04
C MET A 582 -18.43 -17.81 -15.39
N GLN A 583 -17.21 -17.36 -15.70
CA GLN A 583 -16.51 -17.70 -16.95
C GLN A 583 -16.32 -19.22 -17.10
N ALA A 584 -15.91 -19.93 -16.05
CA ALA A 584 -15.72 -21.37 -16.08
C ALA A 584 -17.05 -22.11 -16.35
N LEU A 585 -18.14 -21.68 -15.72
CA LEU A 585 -19.48 -22.22 -15.96
C LEU A 585 -19.93 -21.93 -17.40
N SER A 586 -19.85 -20.68 -17.85
CA SER A 586 -20.24 -20.27 -19.21
C SER A 586 -19.47 -21.07 -20.27
N VAL A 587 -18.15 -21.24 -20.11
CA VAL A 587 -17.33 -22.04 -21.03
C VAL A 587 -17.77 -23.51 -21.02
N HIS A 588 -18.02 -24.10 -19.85
CA HIS A 588 -18.46 -25.50 -19.75
C HIS A 588 -19.80 -25.74 -20.42
N TYR A 589 -20.80 -24.89 -20.16
CA TYR A 589 -22.12 -24.99 -20.79
C TYR A 589 -22.04 -24.73 -22.29
N PHE A 590 -21.26 -23.73 -22.72
CA PHE A 590 -21.05 -23.45 -24.14
C PHE A 590 -20.41 -24.64 -24.85
N GLN A 591 -19.40 -25.28 -24.27
CA GLN A 591 -18.75 -26.48 -24.83
C GLN A 591 -19.70 -27.68 -25.00
N LYS A 592 -20.81 -27.75 -24.24
CA LYS A 592 -21.84 -28.79 -24.38
C LYS A 592 -22.89 -28.47 -25.46
N SER A 593 -23.01 -27.21 -25.87
CA SER A 593 -24.00 -26.77 -26.86
C SER A 593 -23.78 -27.42 -28.23
N LYS A 594 -24.85 -27.49 -29.04
CA LYS A 594 -24.75 -27.93 -30.45
C LYS A 594 -23.90 -26.96 -31.27
N VAL A 595 -24.11 -25.65 -31.06
CA VAL A 595 -23.36 -24.56 -31.72
C VAL A 595 -21.85 -24.73 -31.57
N TYR A 596 -21.38 -25.09 -30.37
CA TYR A 596 -19.96 -25.33 -30.16
C TYR A 596 -19.44 -26.52 -30.98
N ARG A 597 -20.15 -27.65 -30.95
CA ARG A 597 -19.74 -28.88 -31.65
C ARG A 597 -19.75 -28.73 -33.17
N GLU A 598 -20.75 -28.05 -33.71
CA GLU A 598 -20.99 -27.96 -35.16
C GLU A 598 -20.24 -26.81 -35.83
N LYS A 599 -20.13 -25.65 -35.18
CA LYS A 599 -19.55 -24.44 -35.79
C LYS A 599 -18.19 -24.06 -35.18
N PHE A 600 -18.14 -23.97 -33.85
CA PHE A 600 -16.99 -23.36 -33.17
C PHE A 600 -15.78 -24.30 -33.05
N GLN A 601 -15.98 -25.57 -32.69
CA GLN A 601 -14.92 -26.57 -32.56
C GLN A 601 -14.23 -26.85 -33.91
N PRO A 602 -14.94 -27.01 -35.05
CA PRO A 602 -14.30 -27.11 -36.36
C PRO A 602 -13.53 -25.85 -36.75
N TRP A 603 -14.07 -24.67 -36.47
CA TRP A 603 -13.38 -23.40 -36.72
C TRP A 603 -12.06 -23.30 -35.95
N MET A 604 -12.03 -23.67 -34.66
CA MET A 604 -10.81 -23.71 -33.86
C MET A 604 -9.77 -24.72 -34.37
N ARG A 605 -10.20 -25.81 -35.03
CA ARG A 605 -9.30 -26.83 -35.60
C ARG A 605 -8.75 -26.44 -36.97
N ARG A 606 -9.54 -25.78 -37.84
CA ARG A 606 -9.14 -25.38 -39.21
C ARG A 606 -8.02 -24.34 -39.20
N LYS A 607 -8.15 -23.39 -38.29
CA LYS A 607 -7.13 -22.41 -37.99
C LYS A 607 -6.06 -23.17 -37.18
N LYS A 608 -4.85 -23.43 -37.74
CA LYS A 608 -3.66 -24.00 -37.02
C LYS A 608 -3.28 -23.14 -35.80
N TRP A 609 -4.06 -23.21 -34.73
CA TRP A 609 -4.06 -22.28 -33.60
C TRP A 609 -3.66 -22.96 -32.28
N ILE A 610 -3.45 -24.28 -32.33
CA ILE A 610 -2.80 -25.12 -31.33
C ILE A 610 -1.35 -25.27 -31.77
#